data_AF-A0A3M7F478-F1
#
_entry.id   AF-A0A3M7F478-F1
#
_cell.length_a   1.000
_cell.length_b   1.000
_cell.length_c   1.000
_cell.angle_alpha   90.00
_cell.angle_beta   90.00
_cell.angle_gamma   90.00
#
_symmetry.space_group_name_H-M   'P 1'
#
loop_
_entity.id
_entity.type
_entity.pdbx_description
1 polymer ?
#
loop_
_entity_poly.entity_id
_entity_poly.type
_entity_poly.pdbx_seq_one_letter_code
_entity_poly.pdbx_strand_id
1 'polypeptide(L)'
;MPHRIRIKNRRRRYLELHPEYFHGANLEHADPLSYDRLIRQFQTSAEREQEGRERGYTGKLEADLMRSEAKLDALRHQNPQGQRGGNSPLPQTQQNTGGGSVNDAEAGTEMIYRRTPDGSIVAVEADVADRAANREEGLQRWREMMSQRFLRGEDEEFDYVGLVDGEDGYDDLEEERRQGLEDWLDREEEAEFVGVTGSPRGETGIQDF
;
A
#
# COMPACT_ATOMS: atom_id res chain seq x y z
N MET A 1 14.08 16.34 -8.68
CA MET A 1 12.94 15.42 -8.47
C MET A 1 11.81 16.08 -7.68
N PRO A 2 10.52 15.93 -8.06
CA PRO A 2 9.36 16.42 -7.29
C PRO A 2 9.31 15.86 -5.86
N HIS A 3 8.87 16.65 -4.87
CA HIS A 3 8.84 16.25 -3.45
C HIS A 3 8.01 14.98 -3.18
N ARG A 4 6.85 14.85 -3.84
CA ARG A 4 6.00 13.64 -3.75
C ARG A 4 6.69 12.37 -4.26
N ILE A 5 7.55 12.50 -5.28
CA ILE A 5 8.29 11.36 -5.84
C ILE A 5 9.39 10.93 -4.86
N ARG A 6 10.10 11.89 -4.25
CA ARG A 6 11.09 11.59 -3.20
C ARG A 6 10.48 10.85 -2.02
N ILE A 7 9.35 11.32 -1.49
CA ILE A 7 8.62 10.65 -0.41
C ILE A 7 8.28 9.20 -0.79
N LYS A 8 7.72 8.99 -1.99
CA LYS A 8 7.37 7.64 -2.45
C LYS A 8 8.60 6.74 -2.59
N ASN A 9 9.71 7.26 -3.09
CA ASN A 9 10.96 6.51 -3.22
C ASN A 9 11.51 6.13 -1.85
N ARG A 10 11.56 7.08 -0.90
CA ARG A 10 12.00 6.82 0.50
C ARG A 10 11.15 5.73 1.16
N ARG A 11 9.82 5.84 1.05
CA ARG A 11 8.89 4.83 1.59
C ARG A 11 9.03 3.46 0.93
N ARG A 12 9.23 3.42 -0.39
CA ARG A 12 9.51 2.16 -1.10
C ARG A 12 10.81 1.54 -0.58
N ARG A 13 11.83 2.36 -0.39
CA ARG A 13 13.14 1.91 0.11
C ARG A 13 13.06 1.38 1.54
N TYR A 14 12.28 2.04 2.39
CA TYR A 14 11.97 1.55 3.73
C TYR A 14 11.36 0.14 3.67
N LEU A 15 10.35 -0.08 2.83
CA LEU A 15 9.72 -1.42 2.72
C LEU A 15 10.68 -2.51 2.23
N GLU A 16 11.63 -2.16 1.36
CA GLU A 16 12.67 -3.11 0.89
C GLU A 16 13.66 -3.49 1.99
N LEU A 17 14.02 -2.53 2.84
CA LEU A 17 14.96 -2.72 3.95
C LEU A 17 14.30 -3.31 5.20
N HIS A 18 12.98 -3.15 5.34
CA HIS A 18 12.21 -3.54 6.53
C HIS A 18 11.13 -4.60 6.22
N PRO A 19 11.51 -5.84 5.85
CA PRO A 19 10.55 -6.92 5.60
C PRO A 19 9.73 -7.31 6.85
N GLU A 20 10.18 -6.93 8.05
CA GLU A 20 9.46 -7.07 9.32
C GLU A 20 8.14 -6.30 9.35
N TYR A 21 8.01 -5.22 8.57
CA TYR A 21 6.78 -4.43 8.47
C TYR A 21 5.56 -5.33 8.22
N PHE A 22 5.66 -6.28 7.29
CA PHE A 22 4.57 -7.19 6.91
C PHE A 22 4.18 -8.23 7.96
N HIS A 23 4.94 -8.35 9.05
CA HIS A 23 4.70 -9.32 10.12
C HIS A 23 4.10 -8.67 11.38
N GLY A 24 3.89 -7.34 11.37
CA GLY A 24 3.28 -6.61 12.48
C GLY A 24 1.82 -6.99 12.70
N ALA A 25 1.43 -7.20 13.97
CA ALA A 25 0.04 -7.46 14.34
C ALA A 25 -0.89 -6.26 14.08
N ASN A 26 -0.32 -5.05 14.02
CA ASN A 26 -1.04 -3.82 13.68
C ASN A 26 -1.65 -3.86 12.26
N LEU A 27 -1.00 -4.53 11.30
CA LEU A 27 -1.51 -4.66 9.93
C LEU A 27 -2.84 -5.42 9.87
N GLU A 28 -3.06 -6.35 10.80
CA GLU A 28 -4.32 -7.10 10.86
C GLU A 28 -5.51 -6.21 11.25
N HIS A 29 -5.26 -5.21 12.09
CA HIS A 29 -6.25 -4.24 12.51
C HIS A 29 -6.51 -3.19 11.43
N ALA A 30 -5.51 -2.98 10.58
CA ALA A 30 -5.52 -1.99 9.51
C ALA A 30 -6.59 -2.32 8.46
N ASP A 31 -6.69 -3.59 8.03
CA ASP A 31 -7.81 -4.10 7.23
C ASP A 31 -8.19 -5.53 7.68
N PRO A 32 -9.12 -5.65 8.64
CA PRO A 32 -9.52 -6.94 9.20
C PRO A 32 -10.17 -7.89 8.20
N LEU A 33 -10.79 -7.36 7.14
CA LEU A 33 -11.53 -8.14 6.15
C LEU A 33 -10.60 -8.74 5.11
N SER A 34 -9.63 -7.94 4.64
CA SER A 34 -8.60 -8.42 3.72
C SER A 34 -7.66 -9.40 4.41
N TYR A 35 -7.34 -9.22 5.69
CA TYR A 35 -6.56 -10.20 6.45
C TYR A 35 -7.28 -11.55 6.58
N ASP A 36 -8.58 -11.54 6.89
CA ASP A 36 -9.38 -12.76 7.06
C ASP A 36 -9.40 -13.59 5.76
N ARG A 37 -9.57 -12.94 4.61
CA ARG A 37 -9.59 -13.62 3.31
C ARG A 37 -8.17 -13.97 2.83
N LEU A 38 -7.21 -13.05 2.84
CA LEU A 38 -5.93 -13.29 2.16
C LEU A 38 -4.98 -14.17 2.98
N ILE A 39 -5.09 -14.11 4.31
CA ILE A 39 -4.19 -14.82 5.22
C ILE A 39 -4.92 -15.93 5.97
N ARG A 40 -5.95 -15.58 6.76
CA ARG A 40 -6.59 -16.51 7.70
C ARG A 40 -7.33 -17.67 7.03
N GLN A 41 -7.86 -17.48 5.81
CA GLN A 41 -8.53 -18.57 5.07
C GLN A 41 -7.57 -19.73 4.76
N PHE A 42 -6.28 -19.45 4.57
CA PHE A 42 -5.25 -20.45 4.25
C PHE A 42 -4.48 -20.96 5.46
N GLN A 43 -4.67 -20.36 6.63
CA GLN A 43 -4.08 -20.86 7.86
C GLN A 43 -4.70 -22.22 8.23
N THR A 44 -3.83 -23.17 8.56
CA THR A 44 -4.26 -24.49 9.06
C THR A 44 -4.87 -24.35 10.47
N SER A 45 -5.68 -25.34 10.87
CA SER A 45 -6.24 -25.38 12.23
C SER A 45 -5.15 -25.38 13.30
N ALA A 46 -3.99 -26.00 13.03
CA ALA A 46 -2.85 -26.01 13.94
C ALA A 46 -2.20 -24.63 14.09
N GLU A 47 -2.00 -23.90 12.98
CA GLU A 47 -1.46 -22.54 13.00
C GLU A 47 -2.40 -21.58 13.74
N ARG A 48 -3.72 -21.65 13.51
CA ARG A 48 -4.71 -20.83 14.25
C ARG A 48 -4.74 -21.15 15.73
N GLU A 49 -4.54 -22.42 16.10
CA GLU A 49 -4.49 -22.80 17.51
C GLU A 49 -3.23 -22.25 18.17
N GLN A 50 -2.08 -22.29 17.48
CA GLN A 50 -0.81 -21.76 17.95
C GLN A 50 -0.85 -20.23 18.09
N GLU A 51 -1.25 -19.52 17.04
CA GLU A 51 -1.46 -18.07 17.07
C GLU A 51 -2.46 -17.70 18.17
N GLY A 52 -3.50 -18.51 18.30
CA GLY A 52 -4.49 -18.36 19.36
C GLY A 52 -3.99 -18.64 20.77
N ARG A 53 -2.95 -19.46 20.95
CA ARG A 53 -2.29 -19.68 22.24
C ARG A 53 -1.36 -18.52 22.55
N GLU A 54 -0.66 -18.00 21.54
CA GLU A 54 0.25 -16.85 21.65
C GLU A 54 -0.51 -15.57 22.01
N ARG A 55 -1.67 -15.32 21.39
CA ARG A 55 -2.54 -14.16 21.64
C ARG A 55 -3.40 -14.28 22.90
N GLY A 56 -3.56 -15.50 23.41
CA GLY A 56 -4.48 -15.80 24.50
C GLY A 56 -5.95 -15.57 24.14
N TYR A 57 -6.82 -15.65 25.16
CA TYR A 57 -8.27 -15.51 24.98
C TYR A 57 -8.68 -14.07 24.62
N THR A 58 -8.05 -13.08 25.25
CA THR A 58 -8.36 -11.66 25.03
C THR A 58 -8.08 -11.22 23.60
N GLY A 59 -6.91 -11.57 23.04
CA GLY A 59 -6.57 -11.21 21.67
C GLY A 59 -7.46 -11.89 20.62
N LYS A 60 -7.91 -13.13 20.88
CA LYS A 60 -8.91 -13.80 20.02
C LYS A 60 -10.22 -13.01 19.97
N LEU A 61 -10.71 -12.60 21.15
CA LEU A 61 -11.97 -11.87 21.26
C LEU A 61 -11.87 -10.49 20.59
N GLU A 62 -10.77 -9.78 20.79
CA GLU A 62 -10.49 -8.50 20.14
C GLU A 62 -10.51 -8.63 18.61
N ALA A 63 -9.78 -9.61 18.06
CA ALA A 63 -9.73 -9.84 16.62
C ALA A 63 -11.10 -10.26 16.05
N ASP A 64 -11.87 -11.08 16.78
CA ASP A 64 -13.24 -11.42 16.39
C ASP A 64 -14.18 -10.21 16.43
N LEU A 65 -14.05 -9.35 17.44
CA LEU A 65 -14.84 -8.13 17.57
C LEU A 65 -14.57 -7.17 16.40
N MET A 66 -13.30 -6.86 16.13
CA MET A 66 -12.89 -5.97 15.03
C MET A 66 -13.39 -6.48 13.67
N ARG A 67 -13.27 -7.80 13.41
CA ARG A 67 -13.83 -8.39 12.18
C ARG A 67 -15.34 -8.26 12.11
N SER A 68 -16.04 -8.47 13.22
CA SER A 68 -17.50 -8.36 13.24
C SER A 68 -17.98 -6.92 13.02
N GLU A 69 -17.25 -5.94 13.56
CA GLU A 69 -17.50 -4.51 13.37
C GLU A 69 -17.24 -4.10 11.93
N ALA A 70 -16.09 -4.48 11.36
CA ALA A 70 -15.76 -4.21 9.96
C ALA A 70 -16.80 -4.80 8.99
N LYS A 71 -17.31 -6.02 9.26
CA LYS A 71 -18.40 -6.64 8.48
C LYS A 71 -19.70 -5.83 8.58
N LEU A 72 -20.04 -5.33 9.77
CA LEU A 72 -21.24 -4.50 9.97
C LEU A 72 -21.11 -3.15 9.27
N ASP A 73 -19.92 -2.56 9.28
CA ASP A 73 -19.67 -1.28 8.63
C ASP A 73 -19.71 -1.40 7.10
N ALA A 74 -19.07 -2.44 6.55
CA ALA A 74 -19.15 -2.74 5.11
C ALA A 74 -20.60 -2.97 4.65
N LEU A 75 -21.41 -3.66 5.45
CA LEU A 75 -22.85 -3.82 5.19
C LEU A 75 -23.62 -2.49 5.13
N ARG A 76 -23.25 -1.51 5.95
CA ARG A 76 -23.92 -0.19 5.98
C ARG A 76 -23.57 0.60 4.73
N HIS A 77 -22.30 0.60 4.33
CA HIS A 77 -21.82 1.32 3.16
C HIS A 77 -22.36 0.73 1.84
N GLN A 78 -22.65 -0.57 1.79
CA GLN A 78 -23.25 -1.24 0.62
C GLN A 78 -24.73 -0.88 0.38
N ASN A 79 -25.44 -0.32 1.35
CA ASN A 79 -26.86 0.00 1.23
C ASN A 79 -27.15 1.51 1.34
N PRO A 80 -26.75 2.34 0.35
CA PRO A 80 -27.04 3.77 0.36
C PRO A 80 -28.52 4.12 0.08
N GLN A 81 -29.40 3.15 -0.21
CA GLN A 81 -30.79 3.39 -0.63
C GLN A 81 -31.87 3.15 0.45
N GLY A 82 -31.51 2.86 1.69
CA GLY A 82 -32.47 2.54 2.76
C GLY A 82 -33.10 3.72 3.53
N GLN A 83 -32.61 4.96 3.38
CA GLN A 83 -33.09 6.13 4.14
C GLN A 83 -33.68 7.21 3.22
N ARG A 84 -34.77 6.90 2.53
CA ARG A 84 -35.72 7.90 2.02
C ARG A 84 -37.15 7.47 2.33
N GLY A 85 -37.63 7.87 3.50
CA GLY A 85 -39.04 7.74 3.86
C GLY A 85 -39.34 8.24 5.27
N GLY A 86 -39.72 9.52 5.42
CA GLY A 86 -40.50 9.99 6.57
C GLY A 86 -40.09 11.30 7.27
N ASN A 87 -40.34 12.45 6.61
CA ASN A 87 -40.89 13.72 7.17
C ASN A 87 -40.26 14.46 8.41
N SER A 88 -39.35 15.41 8.14
CA SER A 88 -39.25 16.88 8.48
C SER A 88 -39.81 17.51 9.80
N PRO A 89 -39.43 18.77 10.20
CA PRO A 89 -38.20 19.59 9.97
C PRO A 89 -37.69 20.44 11.19
N LEU A 90 -36.45 21.00 11.13
CA LEU A 90 -35.98 22.38 11.53
C LEU A 90 -34.47 22.46 11.90
N PRO A 91 -33.78 23.63 11.82
CA PRO A 91 -32.74 23.85 10.79
C PRO A 91 -31.33 24.27 11.28
N GLN A 92 -30.39 24.14 10.33
CA GLN A 92 -29.17 24.93 10.04
C GLN A 92 -28.15 25.21 11.15
N THR A 93 -26.96 24.60 11.00
CA THR A 93 -25.70 25.36 11.10
C THR A 93 -24.86 25.03 9.87
N GLN A 94 -24.54 26.08 9.11
CA GLN A 94 -23.71 26.04 7.91
C GLN A 94 -22.26 25.75 8.28
N GLN A 95 -21.63 24.80 7.59
CA GLN A 95 -20.29 24.97 7.03
C GLN A 95 -20.04 23.98 5.88
N ASN A 96 -20.18 24.54 4.68
CA ASN A 96 -19.56 24.16 3.40
C ASN A 96 -18.02 24.11 3.59
N THR A 97 -17.16 23.34 2.93
CA THR A 97 -17.12 22.72 1.59
C THR A 97 -15.87 21.83 1.57
N GLY A 98 -15.89 20.70 0.85
CA GLY A 98 -14.65 19.98 0.51
C GLY A 98 -14.91 18.66 -0.22
N GLY A 99 -15.68 18.71 -1.32
CA GLY A 99 -15.98 17.54 -2.14
C GLY A 99 -14.74 16.98 -2.84
N GLY A 100 -14.38 15.74 -2.51
CA GLY A 100 -13.49 14.88 -3.29
C GLY A 100 -14.31 13.86 -4.05
N SER A 101 -14.62 14.20 -5.31
CA SER A 101 -15.24 13.30 -6.28
C SER A 101 -14.27 12.15 -6.60
N VAL A 102 -14.77 10.93 -6.42
CA VAL A 102 -14.42 9.68 -7.12
C VAL A 102 -13.22 9.73 -8.07
N ASN A 103 -12.17 8.99 -7.72
CA ASN A 103 -11.21 8.47 -8.69
C ASN A 103 -11.53 6.98 -8.92
N ASP A 104 -12.17 6.71 -10.05
CA ASP A 104 -12.20 5.38 -10.68
C ASP A 104 -10.77 4.98 -11.08
N ALA A 105 -10.21 3.96 -10.42
CA ALA A 105 -9.33 2.93 -10.99
C ALA A 105 -8.67 2.06 -9.90
N GLU A 106 -9.45 1.19 -9.25
CA GLU A 106 -8.99 -0.12 -8.74
C GLU A 106 -10.24 -0.96 -8.37
N ALA A 107 -10.95 -1.43 -9.40
CA ALA A 107 -12.06 -2.37 -9.27
C ALA A 107 -11.52 -3.79 -8.98
N GLY A 108 -10.93 -3.98 -7.80
CA GLY A 108 -10.29 -5.24 -7.43
C GLY A 108 -10.24 -5.49 -5.92
N THR A 109 -11.30 -5.17 -5.17
CA THR A 109 -11.40 -5.52 -3.74
C THR A 109 -12.80 -5.33 -3.14
N GLU A 110 -13.87 -5.20 -3.94
CA GLU A 110 -15.20 -4.95 -3.37
C GLU A 110 -15.85 -6.26 -2.89
N MET A 111 -15.66 -6.59 -1.60
CA MET A 111 -16.36 -7.70 -0.96
C MET A 111 -17.80 -7.29 -0.63
N ILE A 112 -18.77 -8.01 -1.17
CA ILE A 112 -20.18 -7.78 -0.86
C ILE A 112 -20.52 -8.57 0.40
N TYR A 113 -21.04 -7.92 1.42
CA TYR A 113 -21.52 -8.58 2.62
C TYR A 113 -23.04 -8.63 2.57
N ARG A 114 -23.62 -9.74 3.01
CA ARG A 114 -25.07 -9.85 3.16
C ARG A 114 -25.44 -10.47 4.49
N ARG A 115 -26.56 -10.01 5.03
CA ARG A 115 -27.15 -10.61 6.22
C ARG A 115 -28.04 -11.77 5.83
N THR A 116 -27.80 -12.94 6.40
CA THR A 116 -28.63 -14.13 6.19
C THR A 116 -29.86 -14.10 7.13
N PRO A 117 -30.91 -14.90 6.87
CA PRO A 117 -32.15 -14.87 7.66
C PRO A 117 -31.98 -15.22 9.14
N ASP A 118 -30.95 -16.00 9.49
CA ASP A 118 -30.53 -16.33 10.85
C ASP A 118 -29.74 -15.19 11.53
N GLY A 119 -29.50 -14.08 10.84
CA GLY A 119 -28.85 -12.88 11.36
C GLY A 119 -27.33 -12.86 11.22
N SER A 120 -26.72 -13.94 10.72
CA SER A 120 -25.29 -14.02 10.43
C SER A 120 -24.89 -13.12 9.24
N ILE A 121 -23.63 -12.70 9.19
CA ILE A 121 -23.10 -11.89 8.09
C ILE A 121 -22.14 -12.76 7.30
N VAL A 122 -22.51 -13.05 6.05
CA VAL A 122 -21.69 -13.82 5.13
C VAL A 122 -21.05 -12.89 4.11
N ALA A 123 -19.77 -13.13 3.86
CA ALA A 123 -19.06 -12.53 2.74
C ALA A 123 -19.50 -13.25 1.46
N VAL A 124 -19.89 -12.47 0.45
CA VAL A 124 -20.15 -12.91 -0.92
C VAL A 124 -19.10 -12.21 -1.75
N GLU A 125 -18.09 -12.96 -2.20
CA GLU A 125 -17.11 -12.46 -3.15
C GLU A 125 -17.85 -11.99 -4.41
N ALA A 126 -17.60 -10.75 -4.84
CA ALA A 126 -18.23 -10.18 -6.02
C ALA A 126 -17.77 -10.91 -7.29
N ASP A 127 -16.54 -11.42 -7.30
CA ASP A 127 -15.96 -12.25 -8.36
C ASP A 127 -15.09 -13.39 -7.78
N VAL A 128 -15.15 -14.58 -8.39
CA VAL A 128 -14.29 -15.72 -8.08
C VAL A 128 -12.82 -15.41 -8.41
N ALA A 129 -12.56 -14.52 -9.37
CA ALA A 129 -11.21 -14.06 -9.73
C ALA A 129 -10.51 -13.26 -8.61
N ASP A 130 -11.29 -12.64 -7.73
CA ASP A 130 -10.78 -11.85 -6.61
C ASP A 130 -10.37 -12.71 -5.41
N ARG A 131 -10.69 -14.01 -5.46
CA ARG A 131 -10.23 -14.98 -4.49
C ARG A 131 -8.78 -15.37 -4.77
N ALA A 132 -7.93 -15.28 -3.75
CA ALA A 132 -6.63 -15.92 -3.81
C ALA A 132 -6.82 -17.43 -4.02
N ALA A 133 -6.08 -18.04 -4.95
CA ALA A 133 -6.18 -19.47 -5.22
C ALA A 133 -5.44 -20.30 -4.18
N ASN A 134 -4.41 -19.73 -3.55
CA ASN A 134 -3.56 -20.41 -2.58
C ASN A 134 -2.94 -19.44 -1.57
N ARG A 135 -2.26 -20.00 -0.56
CA ARG A 135 -1.59 -19.25 0.53
C ARG A 135 -0.55 -18.25 0.02
N GLU A 136 0.23 -18.61 -0.98
CA GLU A 136 1.31 -17.77 -1.51
C GLU A 136 0.73 -16.55 -2.22
N GLU A 137 -0.26 -16.76 -3.08
CA GLU A 137 -0.98 -15.68 -3.75
C GLU A 137 -1.70 -14.77 -2.75
N GLY A 138 -2.33 -15.35 -1.72
CA GLY A 138 -2.96 -14.60 -0.63
C GLY A 138 -1.95 -13.69 0.07
N LEU A 139 -0.78 -14.23 0.42
CA LEU A 139 0.30 -13.47 1.05
C LEU A 139 0.85 -12.38 0.12
N GLN A 140 0.99 -12.67 -1.18
CA GLN A 140 1.47 -11.69 -2.16
C GLN A 140 0.48 -10.53 -2.32
N ARG A 141 -0.81 -10.81 -2.50
CA ARG A 141 -1.86 -9.80 -2.58
C ARG A 141 -1.95 -8.97 -1.29
N TRP A 142 -1.76 -9.61 -0.13
CA TRP A 142 -1.72 -8.92 1.16
C TRP A 142 -0.52 -7.95 1.24
N ARG A 143 0.67 -8.42 0.87
CA ARG A 143 1.88 -7.59 0.82
C ARG A 143 1.72 -6.41 -0.12
N GLU A 144 1.16 -6.62 -1.31
CA GLU A 144 0.92 -5.57 -2.28
C GLU A 144 -0.03 -4.51 -1.74
N MET A 145 -1.17 -4.94 -1.19
CA MET A 145 -2.15 -4.04 -0.57
C MET A 145 -1.54 -3.22 0.57
N MET A 146 -0.85 -3.87 1.51
CA MET A 146 -0.20 -3.18 2.64
C MET A 146 0.94 -2.27 2.16
N SER A 147 1.63 -2.63 1.08
CA SER A 147 2.66 -1.77 0.46
C SER A 147 2.04 -0.52 -0.15
N GLN A 148 0.95 -0.66 -0.92
CA GLN A 148 0.27 0.50 -1.52
C GLN A 148 -0.25 1.46 -0.44
N ARG A 149 -0.85 0.91 0.62
CA ARG A 149 -1.31 1.65 1.78
C ARG A 149 -0.18 2.43 2.45
N PHE A 150 0.96 1.78 2.69
CA PHE A 150 2.15 2.42 3.25
C PHE A 150 2.71 3.53 2.35
N LEU A 151 2.80 3.27 1.05
CA LEU A 151 3.27 4.26 0.07
C LEU A 151 2.34 5.49 -0.01
N ARG A 152 1.03 5.32 0.21
CA ARG A 152 0.06 6.42 0.29
C ARG A 152 0.13 7.17 1.62
N GLY A 153 0.61 6.54 2.69
CA GLY A 153 0.73 7.14 4.01
C GLY A 153 -0.51 6.96 4.86
N GLU A 154 -1.20 5.84 4.67
CA GLU A 154 -2.49 5.53 5.29
C GLU A 154 -2.33 4.74 6.62
N ASP A 155 -1.10 4.51 7.07
CA ASP A 155 -0.83 3.87 8.36
C ASP A 155 -0.67 4.94 9.44
N GLU A 156 -1.78 5.34 10.05
CA GLU A 156 -1.83 6.43 11.02
C GLU A 156 -0.96 6.20 12.27
N GLU A 157 -0.72 4.94 12.63
CA GLU A 157 0.12 4.56 13.77
C GLU A 157 1.63 4.66 13.45
N PHE A 158 1.99 4.74 12.16
CA PHE A 158 3.38 4.76 11.72
C PHE A 158 3.92 6.20 11.63
N ASP A 159 5.06 6.47 12.25
CA ASP A 159 5.73 7.78 12.18
C ASP A 159 6.50 7.94 10.85
N TYR A 160 5.77 8.27 9.78
CA TYR A 160 6.38 8.52 8.48
C TYR A 160 7.38 9.67 8.52
N VAL A 161 7.06 10.76 9.23
CA VAL A 161 7.87 11.99 9.18
C VAL A 161 9.22 11.75 9.82
N GLY A 162 9.25 11.14 11.00
CA GLY A 162 10.48 10.90 11.75
C GLY A 162 11.30 9.73 11.24
N LEU A 163 10.66 8.68 10.71
CA LEU A 163 11.35 7.43 10.38
C LEU A 163 11.67 7.28 8.89
N VAL A 164 11.01 8.00 7.98
CA VAL A 164 11.12 7.72 6.54
C VAL A 164 11.16 8.99 5.70
N ASP A 165 10.09 9.78 5.73
CA ASP A 165 9.90 10.93 4.84
C ASP A 165 10.92 12.02 5.11
N GLY A 166 11.38 12.16 6.36
CA GLY A 166 12.40 13.11 6.77
C GLY A 166 13.83 12.57 6.72
N GLU A 167 14.03 11.27 6.48
CA GLU A 167 15.36 10.68 6.48
C GLU A 167 15.97 10.67 5.08
N ASP A 168 17.04 11.44 4.90
CA ASP A 168 17.79 11.50 3.65
C ASP A 168 18.57 10.19 3.36
N GLY A 169 18.75 9.32 4.36
CA GLY A 169 19.41 8.01 4.21
C GLY A 169 18.67 7.03 3.28
N TYR A 170 17.37 7.25 3.05
CA TYR A 170 16.57 6.49 2.09
C TYR A 170 16.55 7.13 0.68
N ASP A 171 17.18 8.29 0.48
CA ASP A 171 17.45 8.75 -0.88
C ASP A 171 18.55 7.87 -1.46
N ASP A 172 18.24 7.08 -2.49
CA ASP A 172 19.21 6.22 -3.15
C ASP A 172 20.25 7.06 -3.93
N LEU A 173 21.25 7.60 -3.23
CA LEU A 173 22.38 8.32 -3.83
C LEU A 173 23.12 7.46 -4.85
N GLU A 174 23.13 6.14 -4.68
CA GLU A 174 23.77 5.19 -5.58
C GLU A 174 22.96 4.94 -6.86
N GLU A 175 21.62 4.92 -6.76
CA GLU A 175 20.71 4.87 -7.90
C GLU A 175 20.75 6.19 -8.68
N GLU A 176 20.72 7.35 -7.99
CA GLU A 176 20.91 8.66 -8.64
C GLU A 176 22.29 8.78 -9.30
N ARG A 177 23.34 8.24 -8.67
CA ARG A 177 24.69 8.20 -9.26
C ARG A 177 24.76 7.27 -10.46
N ARG A 178 24.08 6.12 -10.43
CA ARG A 178 24.01 5.19 -11.57
C ARG A 178 23.20 5.77 -12.72
N GLN A 179 22.00 6.30 -12.47
CA GLN A 179 21.18 6.96 -13.48
C GLN A 179 21.90 8.18 -14.07
N GLY A 180 22.58 8.99 -13.23
CA GLY A 180 23.40 10.09 -13.72
C GLY A 180 24.60 9.63 -14.56
N LEU A 181 25.13 8.43 -14.30
CA LEU A 181 26.19 7.83 -15.11
C LEU A 181 25.64 7.25 -16.42
N GLU A 182 24.48 6.60 -16.40
CA GLU A 182 23.75 6.10 -17.58
C GLU A 182 23.37 7.27 -18.50
N ASP A 183 22.77 8.34 -17.98
CA ASP A 183 22.45 9.57 -18.71
C ASP A 183 23.70 10.24 -19.33
N TRP A 184 24.83 10.18 -18.63
CA TRP A 184 26.11 10.69 -19.14
C TRP A 184 26.67 9.78 -20.24
N LEU A 185 26.61 8.45 -20.07
CA LEU A 185 27.05 7.47 -21.05
C LEU A 185 26.20 7.54 -22.32
N ASP A 186 24.87 7.62 -22.22
CA ASP A 186 23.97 7.77 -23.38
C ASP A 186 24.24 9.07 -24.14
N ARG A 187 24.54 10.17 -23.41
CA ARG A 187 24.97 11.44 -24.01
C ARG A 187 26.35 11.35 -24.68
N GLU A 188 27.28 10.57 -24.12
CA GLU A 188 28.61 10.35 -24.71
C GLU A 188 28.62 9.31 -25.84
N GLU A 189 27.69 8.35 -25.86
CA GLU A 189 27.51 7.42 -26.98
C GLU A 189 26.97 8.16 -28.23
N GLU A 190 26.25 9.27 -28.03
CA GLU A 190 25.87 10.23 -29.07
C GLU A 190 27.04 11.16 -29.49
N ALA A 191 28.13 11.20 -28.71
CA ALA A 191 29.36 11.87 -29.11
C ALA A 191 30.09 10.99 -30.13
N GLU A 192 29.72 11.17 -31.40
CA GLU A 192 30.39 10.58 -32.56
C GLU A 192 31.92 10.71 -32.38
N PHE A 193 32.61 9.59 -32.29
CA PHE A 193 34.07 9.54 -32.30
C PHE A 193 34.55 10.22 -33.59
N VAL A 194 34.95 11.49 -33.51
CA VAL A 194 35.54 12.26 -34.62
C VAL A 194 36.96 11.75 -34.86
N GLY A 195 37.07 10.49 -35.29
CA GLY A 195 38.33 9.78 -35.43
C GLY A 195 38.50 9.11 -36.78
N VAL A 196 37.88 9.66 -37.84
CA VAL A 196 38.22 9.30 -39.22
C VAL A 196 38.54 10.53 -40.11
N THR A 197 38.18 11.77 -39.72
CA THR A 197 38.46 12.96 -40.55
C THR A 197 38.85 14.25 -39.79
N GLY A 198 39.19 14.19 -38.50
CA GLY A 198 39.66 15.35 -37.73
C GLY A 198 41.01 15.12 -37.09
N SER A 199 42.05 15.89 -37.47
CA SER A 199 43.33 15.86 -36.76
C SER A 199 43.16 16.26 -35.30
N PRO A 200 43.75 15.53 -34.34
CA PRO A 200 43.71 15.92 -32.93
C PRO A 200 44.49 17.23 -32.75
N ARG A 201 43.79 18.34 -32.55
CA ARG A 201 44.39 19.60 -32.07
C ARG A 201 44.38 19.58 -30.55
N GLY A 202 45.40 18.94 -29.99
CA GLY A 202 45.86 19.19 -28.63
C GLY A 202 47.33 19.56 -28.72
N GLU A 203 47.64 20.85 -28.59
CA GLU A 203 49.00 21.30 -28.28
C GLU A 203 49.33 20.81 -26.87
N THR A 204 49.89 19.61 -26.73
CA THR A 204 50.58 19.23 -25.50
C THR A 204 51.96 19.87 -25.54
N GLY A 205 51.99 21.14 -25.11
CA GLY A 205 53.22 21.89 -24.85
C GLY A 205 53.98 21.28 -23.68
N ILE A 206 54.74 20.22 -23.93
CA ILE A 206 55.80 19.74 -23.06
C ILE A 206 57.12 20.07 -23.76
N GLN A 207 57.69 21.22 -23.43
CA GLN A 207 59.08 21.56 -23.78
C GLN A 207 59.98 20.99 -22.69
N ASP A 208 60.76 19.99 -23.06
CA ASP A 208 61.89 19.51 -22.26
C ASP A 208 63.01 20.58 -22.33
N PHE A 209 63.54 20.99 -21.18
CA PHE A 209 64.69 21.90 -21.03
C PHE A 209 65.85 21.15 -20.39
#